data_AF-A0A4R1YYF8-F1
#
_entry.id   AF-A0A4R1YYF8-F1
#
_cell.length_a   1.000
_cell.length_b   1.000
_cell.length_c   1.000
_cell.angle_alpha   90.00
_cell.angle_beta   90.00
_cell.angle_gamma   90.00
#
_symmetry.space_group_name_H-M   'P 1'
#
loop_
_entity.id
_entity.type
_entity.pdbx_description
1 polymer ?
#
loop_
_entity_poly.entity_id
_entity_poly.type
_entity_poly.pdbx_seq_one_letter_code
_entity_poly.pdbx_strand_id
1 'polypeptide(L)' 'MNATAAGEDTDKLYAPLPDFVRSAHVDGARYEEMYRRSVED' A
#
# COMPACT_ATOMS: atom_id res chain seq x y z
N MET A 1 4.86 31.16 19.87
CA MET A 1 4.20 31.87 18.75
C MET A 1 5.09 31.76 17.53
N ASN A 2 4.51 31.20 16.47
CA ASN A 2 4.85 31.27 15.02
C ASN A 2 6.27 30.88 14.56
N ALA A 3 6.48 30.23 13.42
CA ALA A 3 5.70 29.43 12.49
C ALA A 3 6.75 28.99 11.44
N THR A 4 6.76 27.74 10.99
CA THR A 4 7.44 27.40 9.74
C THR A 4 6.56 26.42 8.99
N ALA A 5 5.87 26.99 8.00
CA ALA A 5 5.12 26.27 6.99
C ALA A 5 6.09 25.75 5.92
N ALA A 6 5.87 24.53 5.45
CA ALA A 6 5.91 24.12 4.04
C ALA A 6 5.85 22.58 3.99
N GLY A 7 4.86 22.04 3.28
CA GLY A 7 4.74 20.60 3.06
C GLY A 7 5.88 20.06 2.20
N GLU A 8 6.42 18.93 2.63
CA GLU A 8 7.12 17.98 1.77
C GLU A 8 6.46 16.62 2.01
N ASP A 9 5.25 16.45 1.46
CA ASP A 9 4.69 15.12 1.21
C ASP A 9 5.55 14.46 0.13
N THR A 10 6.71 13.96 0.54
CA THR A 10 7.43 12.97 -0.25
C THR A 10 6.65 11.67 -0.08
N ASP A 11 5.69 11.42 -0.98
CA ASP A 11 4.96 10.16 -1.07
C ASP A 11 5.96 9.01 -1.31
N LYS A 12 6.53 8.52 -0.22
CA LYS A 12 7.48 7.42 -0.23
C LYS A 12 6.66 6.14 -0.18
N LEU A 13 6.60 5.48 -1.32
CA LEU A 13 6.08 4.12 -1.42
C LEU A 13 7.11 3.17 -0.82
N TYR A 14 6.73 2.46 0.24
CA TYR A 14 7.56 1.44 0.86
C TYR A 14 7.05 0.06 0.46
N ALA A 15 7.95 -0.74 -0.12
CA ALA A 15 7.64 -2.13 -0.37
C ALA A 15 7.50 -2.90 0.96
N PRO A 16 6.60 -3.89 1.03
CA PRO A 16 6.51 -4.77 2.19
C PRO A 16 7.80 -5.56 2.41
N LEU A 17 8.09 -5.88 3.67
CA LEU A 17 9.26 -6.69 4.02
C LEU A 17 9.19 -8.10 3.39
N PRO A 18 10.32 -8.69 2.96
CA PRO A 18 10.31 -10.00 2.33
C PRO A 18 9.67 -11.11 3.18
N ASP A 19 9.90 -11.13 4.49
CA ASP A 19 9.33 -12.14 5.39
C ASP A 19 7.81 -11.98 5.55
N PHE A 20 7.32 -10.75 5.46
CA PHE A 20 5.88 -10.47 5.42
C PHE A 20 5.27 -11.02 4.13
N VAL A 21 5.89 -10.76 2.98
CA VAL A 21 5.41 -11.26 1.68
C VAL A 21 5.37 -12.80 1.65
N ARG A 22 6.36 -13.48 2.23
CA ARG A 22 6.41 -14.96 2.25
C ARG A 22 5.31 -15.61 3.11
N SER A 23 4.86 -14.92 4.15
CA SER A 23 3.85 -15.42 5.09
C SER A 23 2.44 -14.91 4.79
N ALA A 24 2.31 -13.96 3.86
CA ALA A 24 1.03 -13.37 3.49
C ALA A 24 0.10 -14.40 2.83
N HIS A 25 -1.18 -14.35 3.23
CA HIS A 25 -2.22 -15.20 2.64
C HIS A 25 -2.56 -14.81 1.18
N VAL A 26 -2.33 -13.54 0.84
CA VAL A 26 -2.66 -12.93 -0.46
C VAL A 26 -1.47 -12.09 -0.90
N ASP A 27 -0.98 -12.35 -2.10
CA ASP A 27 0.00 -11.50 -2.77
C ASP A 27 -0.70 -10.38 -3.57
N GLY A 28 0.08 -9.43 -4.10
CA GLY A 28 -0.48 -8.29 -4.83
C GLY A 28 -1.30 -8.69 -6.07
N ALA A 29 -0.88 -9.73 -6.81
CA ALA A 29 -1.59 -10.16 -8.01
C ALA A 29 -2.94 -10.82 -7.66
N ARG A 30 -2.95 -11.63 -6.60
CA ARG A 30 -4.16 -12.26 -6.08
C ARG A 30 -5.12 -11.22 -5.49
N TYR A 31 -4.61 -10.18 -4.85
CA TYR A 31 -5.43 -9.08 -4.35
C TYR A 31 -6.18 -8.37 -5.49
N GLU A 32 -5.49 -8.03 -6.59
CA GLU A 32 -6.10 -7.37 -7.76
C GLU A 32 -7.23 -8.20 -8.39
N GLU A 33 -7.06 -9.52 -8.49
CA GLU A 33 -8.11 -10.42 -8.96
C GLU A 33 -9.33 -10.43 -8.03
N MET A 34 -9.10 -10.54 -6.73
CA MET A 34 -10.17 -10.56 -5.72
C MET A 34 -10.91 -9.21 -5.68
N TYR A 35 -10.17 -8.11 -5.77
CA TYR A 35 -10.76 -6.77 -5.79
C TYR A 35 -11.66 -6.58 -7.01
N ARG A 36 -11.19 -6.95 -8.21
CA ARG A 36 -12.00 -6.88 -9.43
C ARG A 36 -13.33 -7.63 -9.29
N ARG A 37 -13.26 -8.87 -8.80
CA ARG A 37 -14.47 -9.69 -8.56
C ARG A 37 -15.41 -9.04 -7.53
N SER A 38 -14.87 -8.41 -6.47
CA SER A 38 -15.69 -7.79 -5.42
C SER A 38 -16.44 -6.52 -5.84
N VAL A 39 -16.04 -5.91 -6.97
CA VAL A 39 -16.66 -4.69 -7.51
C VAL A 39 -17.62 -5.01 -8.65
N GLU A 40 -17.34 -6.05 -9.43
CA GLU A 40 -18.08 -6.40 -10.65
C GLU A 40 -19.27 -7.36 -10.38
N ASP A 41 -19.25 -8.11 -9.28
CA ASP A 41 -20.34 -8.98 -8.80
C ASP A 41 -21.16 -8.28 -7.69
#